data_AF-A0A529I4A2-F1
#
_entry.id   AF-A0A529I4A2-F1
#
_cell.length_a   1.000
_cell.length_b   1.000
_cell.length_c   1.000
_cell.angle_alpha   90.00
_cell.angle_beta   90.00
_cell.angle_gamma   90.00
#
_symmetry.space_group_name_H-M   'P 1'
#
loop_
_entity.id
_entity.type
_entity.pdbx_description
1 polymer ?
#
loop_
_entity_poly.entity_id
_entity_poly.type
_entity_poly.pdbx_seq_one_letter_code
_entity_poly.pdbx_strand_id
1 'polypeptide(L)'
;MNSLRVMTIVGTRPEIIRLSRVIDRLDRSCDQCLVHTGQNYDYELNQIFFEQLKIRPPDVFLEASESTAAKTIGRVIAATDQVLRERRPEAVLLLGD
;
A
#
# COMPACT_ATOMS: atom_id res chain seq x y z
N MET A 1 18.90 16.55 8.56
CA MET A 1 18.96 15.37 7.67
C MET A 1 17.59 15.22 7.05
N ASN A 2 17.50 15.03 5.73
CA ASN A 2 16.20 14.74 5.11
C ASN A 2 15.70 13.38 5.62
N SER A 3 14.40 13.29 5.91
CA SER A 3 13.75 12.03 6.24
C SER A 3 13.76 11.12 5.00
N LEU A 4 14.08 9.83 5.17
CA LEU A 4 14.07 8.87 4.06
C LEU A 4 12.64 8.71 3.53
N ARG A 5 12.45 8.86 2.21
CA ARG A 5 11.14 8.64 1.58
C ARG A 5 10.91 7.16 1.30
N VAL A 6 9.93 6.56 1.96
CA VAL A 6 9.63 5.13 1.85
C VAL A 6 8.21 4.94 1.32
N MET A 7 8.05 4.07 0.33
CA MET A 7 6.72 3.66 -0.13
C MET A 7 6.41 2.23 0.33
N THR A 8 5.37 2.06 1.12
CA THR A 8 4.88 0.73 1.52
C THR A 8 3.67 0.40 0.65
N ILE A 9 3.73 -0.69 -0.13
CA ILE A 9 2.62 -1.10 -1.00
C ILE A 9 1.99 -2.37 -0.42
N VAL A 10 0.67 -2.35 -0.25
CA VAL A 10 -0.13 -3.48 0.22
C VAL A 10 -1.34 -3.69 -0.69
N GLY A 11 -1.87 -4.91 -0.74
CA GLY A 11 -3.06 -5.27 -1.50
C GLY A 11 -3.88 -6.39 -0.88
N THR A 12 -3.37 -7.05 0.17
CA THR A 12 -4.07 -8.14 0.84
C THR A 12 -4.20 -7.91 2.36
N ARG A 13 -5.23 -8.51 2.95
CA ARG A 13 -5.45 -8.48 4.40
C ARG A 13 -4.26 -9.03 5.21
N PRO A 14 -3.61 -10.16 4.85
CA PRO A 14 -2.41 -10.63 5.55
C PRO A 14 -1.28 -9.59 5.57
N GLU A 15 -1.08 -8.83 4.50
CA GLU A 15 -0.06 -7.78 4.45
C GLU A 15 -0.39 -6.65 5.43
N ILE A 16 -1.65 -6.16 5.43
CA ILE A 16 -2.11 -5.11 6.36
C ILE A 16 -1.85 -5.53 7.81
N ILE A 17 -2.24 -6.76 8.18
CA ILE A 17 -2.09 -7.28 9.54
C ILE A 17 -0.60 -7.36 9.92
N ARG A 18 0.23 -7.99 9.07
CA ARG A 18 1.65 -8.25 9.37
C ARG A 18 2.51 -6.99 9.34
N LEU A 19 2.20 -6.03 8.47
CA LEU A 19 2.91 -4.76 8.37
C LEU A 19 2.39 -3.70 9.34
N SER A 20 1.29 -3.92 10.06
CA SER A 20 0.67 -2.94 10.96
C SER A 20 1.61 -2.24 11.97
N ARG A 21 2.66 -2.91 12.43
CA ARG A 21 3.69 -2.34 13.32
C ARG A 21 4.85 -1.71 12.58
N VAL A 22 5.16 -2.20 11.38
CA VAL A 22 6.17 -1.61 10.51
C VAL A 22 5.67 -0.27 9.97
N ILE A 23 4.40 -0.20 9.53
CA ILE A 23 3.75 1.02 9.05
C ILE A 23 3.77 2.11 10.13
N ASP A 24 3.30 1.81 11.36
CA ASP A 24 3.33 2.78 12.47
C ASP A 24 4.76 3.26 12.79
N ARG A 25 5.77 2.38 12.69
CA ARG A 25 7.15 2.77 12.92
C ARG A 25 7.66 3.70 11.82
N LEU A 26 7.41 3.35 10.56
CA LEU A 26 7.81 4.14 9.39
C LEU A 26 7.14 5.51 9.37
N ASP A 27 5.87 5.62 9.76
CA ASP A 27 5.17 6.92 9.87
C ASP A 27 5.85 7.88 10.86
N ARG A 28 6.55 7.35 11.88
CA ARG A 28 7.23 8.15 12.91
C ARG A 28 8.70 8.43 12.60
N SER A 29 9.31 7.69 11.67
CA SER A 29 10.77 7.76 11.41
C SER A 29 11.13 8.08 9.97
N CYS A 30 10.18 8.02 9.04
CA CYS A 30 10.36 8.19 7.61
C CYS A 30 9.27 9.10 7.04
N ASP A 31 9.52 9.64 5.85
CA ASP A 31 8.47 10.24 5.02
C ASP A 31 7.78 9.09 4.25
N GLN A 32 6.81 8.45 4.91
CA GLN A 32 6.14 7.25 4.40
C GLN A 32 4.94 7.58 3.52
N CYS A 33 4.90 6.99 2.33
CA CYS A 33 3.72 6.88 1.48
C CYS A 33 3.15 5.46 1.54
N LEU A 34 1.95 5.30 2.10
CA LEU A 34 1.24 4.03 2.15
C LEU A 34 0.31 3.90 0.94
N VAL A 35 0.53 2.89 0.10
CA VAL A 35 -0.24 2.63 -1.12
C VAL A 35 -1.02 1.33 -0.95
N HIS A 36 -2.31 1.35 -1.24
CA HIS A 36 -3.14 0.15 -1.30
C HIS A 36 -3.52 -0.15 -2.76
N THR A 37 -3.25 -1.37 -3.25
CA THR A 37 -3.48 -1.70 -4.67
C THR A 37 -4.96 -1.78 -5.02
N GLY A 38 -5.82 -2.10 -4.07
CA GLY A 38 -7.25 -2.27 -4.33
C GLY A 38 -7.53 -3.47 -5.25
N GLN A 39 -6.61 -4.44 -5.30
CA GLN A 39 -6.76 -5.66 -6.11
C GLN A 39 -7.85 -6.61 -5.61
N ASN A 40 -8.35 -6.39 -4.38
CA ASN A 40 -9.48 -7.10 -3.80
C ASN A 40 -10.56 -6.08 -3.41
N TYR A 41 -11.78 -6.28 -3.93
CA TYR A 41 -12.87 -5.29 -3.92
C TYR A 41 -13.57 -5.10 -2.56
N ASP A 42 -13.28 -5.91 -1.55
CA ASP A 42 -13.97 -5.78 -0.26
C ASP A 42 -13.31 -4.71 0.63
N TYR A 43 -13.58 -3.45 0.30
CA TYR A 43 -13.12 -2.27 1.01
C TYR A 43 -13.65 -2.25 2.46
N GLU A 44 -14.90 -2.64 2.69
CA GLU A 44 -15.51 -2.68 4.03
C GLU A 44 -14.79 -3.69 4.93
N LEU A 45 -14.46 -4.88 4.42
CA LEU A 45 -13.70 -5.89 5.16
C LEU A 45 -12.24 -5.48 5.42
N ASN A 46 -11.66 -4.60 4.62
CA ASN A 46 -10.30 -4.11 4.86
C ASN A 46 -10.29 -2.97 5.87
N GLN A 47 -11.28 -2.08 5.82
CA GLN A 47 -11.35 -0.90 6.69
C GLN A 47 -11.34 -1.27 8.19
N ILE A 48 -12.03 -2.34 8.57
CA ILE A 48 -12.03 -2.82 9.97
C ILE A 48 -10.62 -3.11 10.50
N PHE A 49 -9.70 -3.60 9.66
CA PHE A 49 -8.32 -3.86 10.09
C PHE A 49 -7.52 -2.59 10.25
N PHE A 50 -7.72 -1.60 9.37
CA PHE A 50 -7.10 -0.29 9.55
C PHE A 50 -7.54 0.34 10.87
N GLU A 51 -8.83 0.31 11.17
CA GLU A 51 -9.39 0.85 12.42
C GLU A 51 -8.89 0.08 13.65
N GLN A 52 -9.03 -1.24 13.68
CA GLN A 52 -8.66 -2.07 14.83
C GLN A 52 -7.15 -2.05 15.11
N LEU A 53 -6.32 -2.03 14.08
CA LEU A 53 -4.86 -2.01 14.21
C LEU A 53 -4.31 -0.58 14.36
N LYS A 54 -5.18 0.43 14.29
CA LYS A 54 -4.84 1.87 14.34
C LYS A 54 -3.85 2.26 13.25
N ILE A 55 -4.06 1.73 12.05
CA ILE A 55 -3.33 2.10 10.85
C ILE A 55 -4.10 3.25 10.19
N ARG A 56 -3.41 4.34 9.85
CA ARG A 56 -4.02 5.44 9.10
C ARG A 56 -4.50 4.98 7.70
N PRO A 57 -5.43 5.70 7.07
CA PRO A 57 -5.79 5.44 5.68
C PRO A 57 -4.58 5.47 4.74
N PRO A 58 -4.56 4.67 3.66
CA PRO A 58 -3.57 4.79 2.61
C PRO A 58 -3.56 6.19 2.00
N ASP A 59 -2.37 6.66 1.63
CA ASP A 59 -2.20 7.92 0.89
C ASP A 59 -2.68 7.81 -0.56
N VAL A 60 -2.62 6.60 -1.11
CA VAL A 60 -3.04 6.30 -2.47
C VAL A 60 -3.77 4.95 -2.51
N PHE A 61 -4.89 4.92 -3.20
CA PHE A 61 -5.63 3.71 -3.53
C PHE A 61 -5.62 3.52 -5.05
N LEU A 62 -5.09 2.40 -5.56
CA LEU A 62 -4.87 2.23 -7.02
C LEU A 62 -6.11 1.74 -7.78
N GLU A 63 -7.14 1.25 -7.05
CA GLU A 63 -8.37 0.69 -7.63
C GLU A 63 -8.08 -0.35 -8.74
N ALA A 64 -7.13 -1.26 -8.48
CA ALA A 64 -6.62 -2.15 -9.53
C ALA A 64 -7.45 -3.40 -9.80
N SER A 65 -8.59 -3.57 -9.11
CA SER A 65 -9.51 -4.69 -9.33
C SER A 65 -10.07 -4.68 -10.76
N GLU A 66 -10.00 -5.82 -11.43
CA GLU A 66 -10.40 -5.96 -12.84
C GLU A 66 -11.14 -7.30 -13.05
N SER A 67 -11.74 -7.46 -14.22
CA SER A 67 -12.54 -8.65 -14.57
C SER A 67 -11.78 -9.99 -14.56
N THR A 68 -10.45 -9.99 -14.68
CA THR A 68 -9.63 -11.20 -14.66
C THR A 68 -8.32 -10.96 -13.90
N ALA A 69 -7.75 -12.01 -13.32
CA ALA A 69 -6.48 -11.92 -12.61
C ALA A 69 -5.35 -11.30 -13.45
N ALA A 70 -5.24 -11.70 -14.73
CA ALA A 70 -4.24 -11.14 -15.64
C ALA A 70 -4.42 -9.63 -15.86
N LYS A 71 -5.67 -9.15 -15.99
CA LYS A 71 -5.95 -7.71 -16.11
C LYS A 71 -5.65 -6.98 -14.80
N THR A 72 -6.00 -7.55 -13.65
CA THR A 72 -5.70 -6.98 -12.33
C THR A 72 -4.20 -6.82 -12.15
N ILE A 73 -3.42 -7.86 -12.45
CA ILE A 73 -1.94 -7.80 -12.39
C ILE A 73 -1.42 -6.68 -13.30
N GLY A 74 -1.86 -6.63 -14.55
CA GLY A 74 -1.47 -5.57 -15.49
C GLY A 74 -1.82 -4.16 -14.99
N ARG A 75 -2.99 -4.00 -14.38
CA ARG A 75 -3.45 -2.75 -13.79
C ARG A 75 -2.63 -2.34 -12.57
N VAL A 76 -2.31 -3.28 -11.67
CA VAL A 76 -1.42 -3.05 -10.51
C VAL A 76 -0.07 -2.54 -10.99
N ILE A 77 0.54 -3.18 -12.00
CA ILE A 77 1.83 -2.78 -12.56
C ILE A 77 1.76 -1.35 -13.10
N ALA A 78 0.79 -1.07 -13.97
CA ALA A 78 0.66 0.24 -14.62
C ALA A 78 0.38 1.37 -13.60
N ALA A 79 -0.53 1.14 -12.65
CA ALA A 79 -0.89 2.13 -11.63
C ALA A 79 0.27 2.36 -10.63
N THR A 80 0.99 1.30 -10.24
CA THR A 80 2.16 1.42 -9.36
C THR A 80 3.27 2.24 -10.03
N ASP A 81 3.56 1.99 -11.31
CA ASP A 81 4.56 2.75 -12.09
C ASP A 81 4.23 4.26 -12.14
N GLN A 82 2.96 4.61 -12.30
CA GLN A 82 2.52 6.01 -12.22
C GLN A 82 2.87 6.64 -10.86
N VAL A 83 2.48 6.00 -9.76
CA VAL A 83 2.69 6.53 -8.40
C VAL A 83 4.17 6.59 -8.04
N LEU A 84 4.98 5.62 -8.47
CA LEU A 84 6.43 5.65 -8.28
C LEU A 84 7.08 6.85 -8.97
N ARG A 85 6.65 7.20 -10.19
CA ARG A 85 7.17 8.37 -10.92
C ARG A 85 6.74 9.68 -10.27
N GLU A 86 5.52 9.77 -9.78
CA GLU A 86 5.00 10.97 -9.11
C GLU A 86 5.65 11.21 -7.75
N ARG A 87 5.75 10.17 -6.92
CA ARG A 87 6.20 10.27 -5.53
C ARG A 87 7.70 10.11 -5.34
N ARG A 88 8.39 9.47 -6.30
CA ARG A 88 9.85 9.24 -6.32
C ARG A 88 10.40 8.80 -4.95
N PRO A 89 9.89 7.70 -4.36
CA PRO A 89 10.43 7.20 -3.11
C PRO A 89 11.89 6.75 -3.28
N GLU A 90 12.64 6.77 -2.18
CA GLU A 90 14.03 6.30 -2.13
C GLU A 90 14.11 4.80 -1.83
N ALA A 91 13.07 4.24 -1.21
CA ALA A 91 12.92 2.81 -0.95
C ALA A 91 11.45 2.38 -1.11
N VAL A 92 11.25 1.13 -1.52
CA VAL A 92 9.94 0.49 -1.58
C VAL A 92 9.94 -0.72 -0.65
N LEU A 93 8.90 -0.84 0.18
CA LEU A 93 8.66 -1.99 1.04
C LEU A 93 7.46 -2.79 0.51
N LEU A 94 7.71 -4.07 0.27
CA LEU A 94 6.73 -5.09 -0.05
C LEU A 94 6.82 -6.21 0.99
N LEU A 95 5.76 -6.97 1.18
CA LEU A 95 5.75 -8.15 2.05
C LEU A 95 5.16 -9.35 1.31
N GLY A 96 5.95 -10.43 1.23
CA GLY A 96 5.53 -11.66 0.56
C GLY A 96 6.04 -11.73 -0.87
N ASP A 97 5.23 -12.35 -1.73
CA ASP A 97 5.50 -12.73 -3.11
C ASP A 97 4.34 -12.37 -4.04
#